data_AF-A0A7K3Y2E9-F1
#
_entry.id   AF-A0A7K3Y2E9-F1
#
_cell.length_a   1.000
_cell.length_b   1.000
_cell.length_c   1.000
_cell.angle_alpha   90.00
_cell.angle_beta   90.00
_cell.angle_gamma   90.00
#
_symmetry.space_group_name_H-M   'P 1'
#
loop_
_entity.id
_entity.type
_entity.pdbx_description
1 polymer ?
#
loop_
_entity_poly.entity_id
_entity_poly.type
_entity_poly.pdbx_seq_one_letter_code
_entity_poly.pdbx_strand_id
1 'polypeptide(L)'
;MSWKYVPLLILILTAFAGAAGCLSTTFQEVTYGDDGLEISVENSGKPVEKAVLQVTIMKVEGFKQSEVYRKAQYVDLDSGRNAYTIPVDLEPGSYKLFLIVLVGDERKASVIRDLEVAP
;
A
#
# COMPACT_ATOMS: atom_id res chain seq x y z
N MET A 1 -40.75 -11.07 10.46
CA MET A 1 -39.56 -11.88 10.12
C MET A 1 -39.65 -13.19 10.90
N SER A 2 -39.77 -14.35 10.24
CA SER A 2 -40.01 -15.63 10.95
C SER A 2 -38.72 -16.10 11.65
N TRP A 3 -38.79 -16.30 12.97
CA TRP A 3 -37.68 -16.76 13.85
C TRP A 3 -36.95 -18.00 13.31
N LYS A 4 -37.61 -18.80 12.48
CA LYS A 4 -37.09 -20.03 11.86
C LYS A 4 -35.85 -19.83 10.98
N TYR A 5 -35.62 -18.62 10.45
CA TYR A 5 -34.48 -18.34 9.56
C TYR A 5 -33.25 -17.78 10.27
N VAL A 6 -33.38 -17.42 11.55
CA VAL A 6 -32.28 -16.88 12.37
C VAL A 6 -31.06 -17.83 12.45
N PRO A 7 -31.20 -19.15 12.69
CA PRO A 7 -30.02 -20.02 12.76
C PRO A 7 -29.31 -20.20 11.41
N LEU A 8 -30.06 -20.22 10.30
CA LEU A 8 -29.50 -20.27 8.95
C LEU A 8 -28.70 -19.00 8.64
N LEU A 9 -29.22 -17.84 9.05
CA LEU A 9 -28.54 -16.54 8.87
C LEU A 9 -27.23 -16.48 9.65
N ILE A 10 -27.20 -16.96 10.90
CA ILE A 10 -25.99 -17.02 11.73
C ILE A 10 -24.93 -17.92 11.09
N LEU A 11 -25.32 -19.08 10.55
CA LEU A 11 -24.41 -20.03 9.92
C LEU A 11 -23.81 -19.47 8.62
N ILE A 12 -24.60 -18.75 7.83
CA ILE A 12 -24.11 -18.03 6.64
C ILE A 12 -23.13 -16.92 7.07
N LEU A 13 -23.46 -16.12 8.07
CA LEU A 13 -22.59 -15.07 8.60
C LEU A 13 -21.24 -15.62 9.10
N THR A 14 -21.24 -16.76 9.80
CA THR A 14 -19.99 -17.40 10.26
C THR A 14 -19.15 -17.95 9.11
N ALA A 15 -19.78 -18.52 8.08
CA ALA A 15 -19.07 -18.96 6.87
C ALA A 15 -18.43 -17.79 6.11
N PHE A 16 -19.10 -16.63 6.04
CA PHE A 16 -18.57 -15.44 5.38
C PHE A 16 -17.42 -14.77 6.16
N ALA A 17 -17.40 -14.85 7.49
CA ALA A 17 -16.32 -14.29 8.30
C ALA A 17 -14.96 -14.94 8.03
N GLY A 18 -14.93 -16.23 7.67
CA GLY A 18 -13.69 -16.96 7.33
C GLY A 18 -13.13 -16.67 5.94
N ALA A 19 -13.91 -16.03 5.06
CA ALA A 19 -13.48 -15.67 3.71
C ALA A 19 -12.89 -14.25 3.62
N ALA A 20 -12.89 -13.49 4.73
CA ALA A 20 -12.17 -12.23 4.80
C ALA A 20 -10.66 -12.55 4.79
N GLY A 21 -10.03 -12.42 3.63
CA GLY A 21 -8.58 -12.53 3.52
C GLY A 21 -7.94 -11.52 4.45
N CYS A 22 -7.27 -11.99 5.50
CA CYS A 22 -6.50 -11.13 6.38
C CYS A 22 -5.29 -10.62 5.57
N LEU A 23 -5.32 -9.35 5.17
CA LEU A 23 -4.17 -8.71 4.54
C LEU A 23 -3.08 -8.56 5.61
N SER A 24 -2.04 -9.38 5.53
CA SER A 24 -0.93 -9.32 6.47
C SER A 24 -0.01 -8.12 6.24
N THR A 25 -0.10 -7.48 5.07
CA THR A 25 0.77 -6.37 4.68
C THR A 25 -0.06 -5.23 4.13
N THR A 26 0.12 -4.02 4.67
CA THR A 26 -0.66 -2.84 4.27
C THR A 26 0.21 -1.58 4.24
N PHE A 27 -0.07 -0.68 3.30
CA PHE A 27 0.52 0.66 3.28
C PHE A 27 -0.21 1.57 4.25
N GLN A 28 0.57 2.33 5.01
CA GLN A 28 0.07 3.34 5.94
C GLN A 28 0.05 4.71 5.23
N GLU A 29 0.14 5.79 6.02
CA GLU A 29 0.33 7.14 5.50
C GLU A 29 1.65 7.25 4.74
N VAL A 30 1.65 8.08 3.70
CA VAL A 30 2.80 8.38 2.86
C VAL A 30 3.00 9.88 2.95
N THR A 31 4.19 10.30 3.35
CA THR A 31 4.53 11.71 3.55
C THR A 31 5.67 12.10 2.61
N TYR A 32 5.70 13.37 2.24
CA TYR A 32 6.76 13.96 1.43
C TYR A 32 7.37 15.13 2.20
N GLY A 33 8.70 15.18 2.25
CA GLY A 33 9.45 16.21 2.95
C GLY A 33 10.87 16.35 2.39
N ASP A 34 11.77 16.97 3.17
CA ASP A 34 13.11 17.36 2.72
C ASP A 34 13.96 16.17 2.21
N ASP A 35 13.81 14.99 2.82
CA ASP A 35 14.56 13.78 2.45
C ASP A 35 13.87 12.95 1.33
N GLY A 36 12.76 13.44 0.79
CA GLY A 36 11.97 12.79 -0.26
C GLY A 36 10.69 12.14 0.27
N LEU A 37 10.33 10.99 -0.31
CA LEU A 37 9.08 10.29 -0.03
C LEU A 37 9.28 9.24 1.06
N GLU A 38 8.61 9.41 2.21
CA GLU A 38 8.57 8.43 3.28
C GLU A 38 7.34 7.53 3.14
N ILE A 39 7.59 6.22 3.08
CA ILE A 39 6.57 5.20 2.90
C ILE A 39 6.58 4.28 4.11
N SER A 40 5.47 4.25 4.84
CA SER A 40 5.26 3.32 5.94
C SER A 40 4.48 2.07 5.49
N VAL A 41 5.00 0.89 5.83
CA VAL A 41 4.37 -0.42 5.56
C VAL A 41 4.20 -1.17 6.87
N GLU A 42 2.97 -1.58 7.18
CA GLU A 42 2.66 -2.46 8.30
C GLU A 42 2.67 -3.91 7.82
N ASN A 43 3.36 -4.78 8.55
CA ASN A 43 3.39 -6.23 8.33
C ASN A 43 3.02 -6.98 9.61
N SER A 44 1.78 -7.48 9.69
CA SER A 44 1.33 -8.34 10.79
C SER A 44 1.74 -9.80 10.62
N GLY A 45 2.42 -10.14 9.51
CA GLY A 45 2.96 -11.46 9.23
C GLY A 45 4.34 -11.70 9.84
N LYS A 46 4.96 -12.80 9.40
CA LYS A 46 6.37 -13.09 9.73
C LYS A 46 7.29 -12.09 9.01
N PRO A 47 8.50 -11.82 9.55
CA PRO A 47 9.50 -11.03 8.85
C PRO A 47 9.87 -11.67 7.51
N VAL A 48 10.15 -10.83 6.51
CA VAL A 48 10.55 -11.25 5.16
C VAL A 48 11.77 -10.45 4.73
N GLU A 49 12.86 -11.15 4.47
CA GLU A 49 14.05 -10.55 3.86
C GLU A 49 13.87 -10.40 2.35
N LYS A 50 14.46 -9.33 1.77
CA LYS A 50 14.47 -9.10 0.31
C LYS A 50 13.08 -9.07 -0.33
N ALA A 51 12.09 -8.50 0.35
CA ALA A 51 10.87 -8.05 -0.30
C ALA A 51 11.21 -6.95 -1.31
N VAL A 52 10.36 -6.71 -2.31
CA VAL A 52 10.54 -5.62 -3.27
C VAL A 52 9.49 -4.56 -3.02
N LEU A 53 9.96 -3.34 -2.70
CA LEU A 53 9.14 -2.14 -2.71
C LEU A 53 9.28 -1.46 -4.08
N GLN A 54 8.19 -1.46 -4.85
CA GLN A 54 8.10 -0.73 -6.10
C GLN A 54 7.31 0.56 -5.90
N VAL A 55 7.88 1.66 -6.37
CA VAL A 55 7.33 3.01 -6.31
C VAL A 55 7.30 3.57 -7.72
N THR A 56 6.12 3.96 -8.18
CA THR A 56 5.92 4.72 -9.42
C THR A 56 5.19 6.00 -9.09
N ILE A 57 5.71 7.14 -9.56
CA ILE A 57 5.14 8.47 -9.33
C ILE A 57 4.73 9.04 -10.68
N MET A 58 3.46 9.42 -10.78
CA MET A 58 2.88 10.04 -11.96
C MET A 58 2.55 11.50 -11.64
N LYS A 59 3.07 12.46 -12.41
CA LYS A 59 2.62 13.86 -12.35
C LYS A 59 1.25 13.98 -13.00
N VAL A 60 0.33 14.66 -12.34
CA VAL A 60 -1.04 14.88 -12.79
C VAL A 60 -1.19 16.33 -13.24
N GLU A 61 -1.43 16.55 -14.53
CA GLU A 61 -1.60 17.88 -15.09
C GLU A 61 -2.61 17.85 -16.25
N GLY A 62 -3.57 18.77 -16.25
CA GLY A 62 -4.53 18.91 -17.34
C GLY A 62 -5.26 17.60 -17.70
N PHE A 63 -5.68 16.83 -16.69
CA PHE A 63 -6.30 15.49 -16.83
C PHE A 63 -5.40 14.40 -17.43
N LYS A 64 -4.09 14.64 -17.54
CA LYS A 64 -3.11 13.66 -17.99
C LYS A 64 -2.24 13.19 -16.82
N GLN A 65 -1.73 11.96 -16.95
CA GLN A 65 -0.75 11.39 -16.04
C GLN A 65 0.53 11.11 -16.82
N SER A 66 1.67 11.57 -16.32
CA SER A 66 2.99 11.32 -16.90
C SER A 66 3.91 10.73 -15.85
N GLU A 67 4.60 9.63 -16.18
CA GLU A 67 5.56 9.01 -15.27
C GLU A 67 6.76 9.94 -15.11
N VAL A 68 7.04 10.33 -13.86
CA VAL A 68 8.21 11.16 -13.52
C VAL A 68 9.24 10.38 -12.71
N TYR A 69 8.84 9.28 -12.09
CA TYR A 69 9.73 8.42 -11.33
C TYR A 69 9.24 6.98 -11.30
N ARG A 70 10.19 6.04 -11.41
CA ARG A 70 9.93 4.63 -11.17
C ARG A 70 11.17 3.96 -10.59
N LYS A 71 11.02 3.30 -9.44
CA LYS A 71 12.07 2.50 -8.82
C LYS A 71 11.50 1.27 -8.15
N ALA A 72 12.22 0.16 -8.26
CA ALA A 72 12.03 -1.02 -7.44
C ALA A 72 13.31 -1.24 -6.63
N GLN A 73 13.18 -1.46 -5.33
CA GLN A 73 14.32 -1.75 -4.46
C GLN A 73 13.99 -2.90 -3.50
N TYR A 74 15.02 -3.67 -3.17
CA TYR A 74 14.91 -4.67 -2.12
C TYR A 74 14.83 -3.98 -0.75
N VAL A 75 13.91 -4.45 0.08
CA VAL A 75 13.71 -4.01 1.46
C VAL A 75 13.52 -5.22 2.35
N ASP A 76 13.96 -5.12 3.59
CA ASP A 76 13.58 -6.08 4.62
C ASP A 76 12.28 -5.60 5.27
N LEU A 77 11.33 -6.52 5.40
CA LEU A 77 9.99 -6.27 5.93
C LEU A 77 9.85 -6.99 7.25
N ASP A 78 10.20 -6.31 8.34
CA ASP A 78 10.06 -6.82 9.70
C ASP A 78 8.58 -6.92 10.11
N SER A 79 8.30 -7.64 11.19
CA SER A 79 6.96 -7.62 11.80
C SER A 79 6.69 -6.25 12.44
N GLY A 80 5.50 -5.71 12.22
CA GLY A 80 5.08 -4.38 12.66
C GLY A 80 5.27 -3.30 11.60
N ARG A 81 5.53 -2.07 12.03
CA ARG A 81 5.70 -0.90 11.16
C ARG A 81 7.13 -0.80 10.64
N ASN A 82 7.26 -0.69 9.32
CA ASN A 82 8.49 -0.45 8.60
C ASN A 82 8.41 0.91 7.89
N ALA A 83 9.48 1.70 7.94
CA ALA A 83 9.55 3.00 7.26
C ALA A 83 10.67 2.98 6.23
N TYR A 84 10.38 3.43 5.02
CA TYR A 84 11.33 3.48 3.91
C TYR A 84 11.33 4.87 3.29
N THR A 85 12.52 5.45 3.14
CA THR A 85 12.71 6.73 2.47
C THR A 85 13.16 6.51 1.03
N ILE A 86 12.44 7.12 0.09
CA ILE A 86 12.78 7.11 -1.33
C ILE A 86 13.29 8.51 -1.68
N PRO A 87 14.60 8.67 -1.95
CA PRO A 87 15.15 9.96 -2.32
C PRO A 87 14.65 10.30 -3.73
N VAL A 88 13.73 11.26 -3.78
CA VAL A 88 13.16 11.80 -5.01
C VAL A 88 12.87 13.28 -4.76
N ASP A 89 13.28 14.11 -5.72
CA ASP A 89 12.99 15.52 -5.73
C ASP A 89 11.85 15.77 -6.72
N LEU A 90 10.72 16.26 -6.20
CA LEU A 90 9.51 16.56 -6.95
C LEU A 90 9.28 18.06 -6.97
N GLU A 91 9.05 18.61 -8.16
CA GLU A 91 8.58 19.98 -8.30
C GLU A 91 7.21 20.17 -7.62
N PRO A 92 6.85 21.40 -7.21
CA PRO A 92 5.50 21.69 -6.73
C PRO A 92 4.42 21.25 -7.73
N GLY A 93 3.36 20.60 -7.23
CA GLY A 93 2.29 20.08 -8.07
C GLY A 93 1.55 18.87 -7.49
N SER A 94 0.65 18.30 -8.29
CA SER A 94 -0.17 17.14 -7.92
C SER A 94 0.36 15.85 -8.55
N TYR A 95 0.38 14.78 -7.77
CA TYR A 95 0.96 13.49 -8.15
C TYR A 95 0.05 12.32 -7.75
N LYS A 96 0.21 11.21 -8.47
CA LYS A 96 -0.31 9.89 -8.09
C LYS A 96 0.83 8.92 -7.85
N LEU A 97 0.84 8.35 -6.65
CA LEU A 97 1.79 7.34 -6.21
C LEU A 97 1.18 5.96 -6.39
N PHE A 98 1.85 5.08 -7.12
CA PHE A 98 1.51 3.68 -7.25
C PHE A 98 2.55 2.87 -6.48
N LEU A 99 2.14 2.31 -5.35
CA LEU A 99 3.02 1.60 -4.43
C LEU A 99 2.66 0.12 -4.44
N ILE A 100 3.68 -0.73 -4.49
CA ILE A 100 3.52 -2.18 -4.51
C ILE A 100 4.59 -2.82 -3.63
N VAL A 101 4.19 -3.75 -2.76
CA VAL A 101 5.10 -4.69 -2.09
C VAL A 101 4.96 -6.06 -2.72
N LEU A 102 6.08 -6.63 -3.17
CA LEU A 102 6.18 -7.97 -3.72
C LEU A 102 7.06 -8.84 -2.80
N VAL A 103 6.67 -10.09 -2.60
CA VAL A 103 7.47 -11.12 -1.91
C VAL A 103 7.57 -12.33 -2.83
N GLY A 104 8.77 -12.58 -3.36
CA GLY A 104 8.92 -13.47 -4.51
C GLY A 104 8.10 -12.95 -5.69
N ASP A 105 7.24 -13.80 -6.26
CA ASP A 105 6.34 -13.45 -7.36
C ASP A 105 4.96 -12.96 -6.89
N GLU A 106 4.72 -12.91 -5.57
CA GLU A 106 3.42 -12.56 -5.01
C GLU A 106 3.32 -11.08 -4.64
N ARG A 107 2.29 -10.40 -5.15
CA ARG A 107 1.92 -9.06 -4.72
C ARG A 107 1.21 -9.12 -3.36
N LYS A 108 1.90 -8.70 -2.30
CA LYS A 108 1.39 -8.71 -0.93
C LYS A 108 0.54 -7.48 -0.59
N ALA A 109 0.94 -6.31 -1.09
CA ALA A 109 0.19 -5.07 -0.89
C ALA A 109 0.29 -4.19 -2.15
N SER A 110 -0.77 -3.43 -2.42
CA SER A 110 -0.74 -2.41 -3.45
C SER A 110 -1.71 -1.29 -3.12
N VAL A 111 -1.28 -0.05 -3.34
CA VAL A 111 -2.12 1.11 -3.12
C VAL A 111 -1.82 2.22 -4.10
N ILE A 112 -2.84 3.05 -4.36
CA ILE A 112 -2.71 4.32 -5.06
C ILE A 112 -2.96 5.43 -4.04
N ARG A 113 -2.07 6.43 -4.01
CA ARG A 113 -2.19 7.61 -3.15
C ARG A 113 -2.07 8.87 -3.99
N ASP A 114 -2.86 9.88 -3.64
CA ASP A 114 -2.67 11.22 -4.15
C ASP A 114 -1.63 11.93 -3.27
N LEU A 115 -0.78 12.74 -3.90
CA LEU A 115 0.24 13.55 -3.22
C LEU A 115 0.18 14.96 -3.81
N GLU A 116 0.10 15.98 -2.94
CA GLU A 116 0.36 17.36 -3.30
C GLU A 116 1.71 17.80 -2.73
N VAL A 117 2.53 18.41 -3.59
CA VAL A 117 3.79 19.05 -3.21
C VAL A 117 3.56 20.56 -3.24
N ALA A 118 3.68 21.20 -2.08
CA ALA A 118 3.50 22.64 -1.93
C ALA A 118 4.70 23.42 -2.51
N PRO A 119 4.50 24.70 -2.91
CA PRO A 119 5.58 25.60 -3.32
C PRO A 119 6.54 25.98 -2.19
#